data_AF-A0A2E5B638-F1
#
_entry.id   AF-A0A2E5B638-F1
#
_cell.length_a   1.000
_cell.length_b   1.000
_cell.length_c   1.000
_cell.angle_alpha   90.00
_cell.angle_beta   90.00
_cell.angle_gamma   90.00
#
_symmetry.space_group_name_H-M   'P 1'
#
loop_
_entity.id
_entity.type
_entity.pdbx_description
1 polymer ?
#
loop_
_entity_poly.entity_id
_entity_poly.type
_entity_poly.pdbx_seq_one_letter_code
_entity_poly.pdbx_strand_id
1 'polypeptide(L)'
;MFDPITIGACLTTASTAFAGLKKAFQAGRDIESMTGDLSRWMSAVSDIEQKEKSAKNPPIFRKVFGSVEQEALEAFAAKKKLEEQRYELKTFIQFSHGHKAWDELIAMEGKIRKARQEQLYRQQEIKERIIEGIFIFLLVCTIIGFGWLIWYLKSIQE
;
A
#
# COMPACT_ATOMS: atom_id res chain seq x y z
N MET A 1 18.50 -4.25 4.75
CA MET A 1 18.01 -3.38 3.67
C MET A 1 16.99 -4.19 2.89
N PHE A 2 15.70 -3.90 3.01
CA PHE A 2 14.68 -4.56 2.17
C PHE A 2 14.90 -4.06 0.74
N ASP A 3 15.15 -4.97 -0.20
CA ASP A 3 15.40 -4.65 -1.60
C ASP A 3 14.30 -3.72 -2.16
N PRO A 4 14.64 -2.80 -3.09
CA PRO A 4 13.64 -2.07 -3.82
C PRO A 4 12.68 -3.09 -4.40
N ILE A 5 11.40 -3.06 -4.00
CA ILE A 5 10.41 -4.08 -4.34
C ILE A 5 10.46 -4.33 -5.85
N THR A 6 11.12 -5.41 -6.28
CA THR A 6 11.24 -5.80 -7.68
C THR A 6 10.00 -6.58 -8.08
N ILE A 7 9.72 -6.65 -9.38
CA ILE A 7 8.62 -7.47 -9.90
C ILE A 7 8.77 -8.93 -9.41
N GLY A 8 9.99 -9.46 -9.38
CA GLY A 8 10.30 -10.80 -8.87
C GLY A 8 9.98 -10.99 -7.38
N ALA A 9 10.26 -10.02 -6.52
CA ALA A 9 9.95 -10.10 -5.09
C ALA A 9 8.44 -10.09 -4.83
N CYS A 10 7.69 -9.21 -5.51
CA CYS A 10 6.23 -9.24 -5.47
C CYS A 10 5.68 -10.57 -5.99
N LEU A 11 6.25 -11.09 -7.09
CA LEU A 11 5.76 -12.31 -7.72
C LEU A 11 5.98 -13.53 -6.81
N THR A 12 7.09 -13.54 -6.08
CA THR A 12 7.41 -14.56 -5.07
C THR A 12 6.43 -14.49 -3.91
N THR A 13 6.13 -13.28 -3.43
CA THR A 13 5.14 -13.04 -2.37
C THR A 13 3.75 -13.52 -2.80
N ALA A 14 3.30 -13.13 -3.99
CA ALA A 14 2.03 -13.57 -4.56
C ALA A 14 2.01 -15.10 -4.72
N SER A 15 3.03 -15.70 -5.34
CA SER A 15 3.07 -17.14 -5.57
C SER A 15 3.09 -17.95 -4.26
N THR A 16 3.75 -17.44 -3.22
CA THR A 16 3.79 -18.07 -1.89
C THR A 16 2.42 -18.03 -1.23
N ALA A 17 1.78 -16.85 -1.21
CA ALA A 17 0.44 -16.69 -0.66
C ALA A 17 -0.58 -17.56 -1.42
N PHE A 18 -0.49 -17.58 -2.75
CA PHE A 18 -1.32 -18.43 -3.61
C PHE A 18 -1.13 -19.92 -3.31
N ALA A 19 0.10 -20.40 -3.13
CA ALA A 19 0.36 -21.79 -2.79
C ALA A 19 -0.26 -22.16 -1.42
N GLY A 20 -0.23 -21.23 -0.45
CA GLY A 20 -0.93 -21.37 0.83
C GLY A 20 -2.44 -21.48 0.65
N LEU A 21 -3.03 -20.56 -0.11
CA LEU A 21 -4.47 -20.57 -0.45
C LEU A 21 -4.89 -21.87 -1.14
N LYS A 22 -4.16 -22.30 -2.17
CA LYS A 22 -4.44 -23.53 -2.91
C LYS A 22 -4.47 -24.75 -1.99
N LYS A 23 -3.47 -24.89 -1.10
CA LYS A 23 -3.43 -25.98 -0.11
C LYS A 23 -4.60 -25.89 0.87
N ALA A 24 -4.95 -24.68 1.31
CA ALA A 24 -6.05 -24.48 2.24
C ALA A 24 -7.42 -24.79 1.60
N PHE A 25 -7.65 -24.41 0.35
CA PHE A 25 -8.84 -24.82 -0.41
C PHE A 25 -8.90 -26.34 -0.61
N GLN A 26 -7.79 -26.98 -0.96
CA GLN A 26 -7.72 -28.44 -1.10
C GLN A 26 -8.00 -29.18 0.22
N ALA A 27 -7.62 -28.58 1.35
CA ALA A 27 -7.92 -29.09 2.69
C ALA A 27 -9.33 -28.74 3.17
N GLY A 28 -10.15 -28.06 2.36
CA GLY A 28 -11.51 -27.65 2.72
C GLY A 28 -11.57 -26.58 3.81
N ARG A 29 -10.53 -25.75 3.96
CA ARG A 29 -10.51 -24.68 4.96
C ARG A 29 -11.44 -23.53 4.59
N ASP A 30 -12.04 -22.94 5.62
CA ASP A 30 -12.92 -21.79 5.47
C ASP A 30 -12.18 -20.53 5.02
N ILE A 31 -12.83 -19.73 4.18
CA ILE A 31 -12.25 -18.52 3.60
C ILE A 31 -11.85 -17.49 4.66
N GLU A 32 -12.56 -17.46 5.79
CA GLU A 32 -12.25 -16.61 6.94
C GLU A 32 -10.83 -16.85 7.47
N SER A 33 -10.44 -18.13 7.54
CA SER A 33 -9.08 -18.54 7.97
C SER A 33 -7.99 -18.21 6.95
N MET A 34 -8.39 -17.90 5.71
CA MET A 34 -7.51 -17.62 4.57
C MET A 34 -7.41 -16.13 4.24
N THR A 35 -8.15 -15.27 4.94
CA THR A 35 -8.20 -13.81 4.72
C THR A 35 -6.81 -13.16 4.68
N GLY A 36 -5.88 -13.59 5.53
CA GLY A 36 -4.52 -13.08 5.57
C GLY A 36 -3.69 -13.40 4.31
N ASP A 37 -3.77 -14.62 3.80
CA ASP A 37 -3.05 -15.01 2.57
C ASP A 37 -3.71 -14.42 1.34
N LEU A 38 -5.04 -14.30 1.35
CA LEU A 38 -5.80 -13.63 0.30
C LEU A 38 -5.44 -12.15 0.19
N SER A 39 -5.38 -11.45 1.33
CA SER A 39 -4.97 -10.04 1.37
C SER A 39 -3.53 -9.83 0.92
N ARG A 40 -2.61 -10.72 1.32
CA ARG A 40 -1.21 -10.69 0.88
C ARG A 40 -1.07 -10.92 -0.62
N TRP A 41 -1.79 -11.91 -1.16
CA TRP A 41 -1.84 -12.17 -2.60
C TRP A 41 -2.39 -10.96 -3.37
N MET A 42 -3.56 -10.43 -2.98
CA MET A 42 -4.20 -9.28 -3.62
C MET A 42 -3.33 -8.02 -3.59
N SER A 43 -2.63 -7.78 -2.49
CA SER A 43 -1.72 -6.63 -2.35
C SER A 43 -0.52 -6.78 -3.29
N ALA A 44 0.12 -7.95 -3.30
CA ALA A 44 1.26 -8.21 -4.19
C ALA A 44 0.88 -8.15 -5.68
N VAL A 45 -0.33 -8.58 -6.05
CA VAL A 45 -0.89 -8.42 -7.41
C VAL A 45 -1.01 -6.94 -7.76
N SER A 46 -1.61 -6.13 -6.88
CA SER A 46 -1.75 -4.69 -7.12
C SER A 46 -0.41 -3.98 -7.26
N ASP A 47 0.60 -4.38 -6.49
CA ASP A 47 1.94 -3.79 -6.57
C ASP A 47 2.60 -4.10 -7.92
N ILE A 48 2.42 -5.32 -8.44
CA ILE A 48 2.91 -5.72 -9.78
C ILE A 48 2.18 -4.93 -10.87
N GLU A 49 0.85 -4.81 -10.82
CA GLU A 49 0.08 -4.04 -11.80
C GLU A 49 0.50 -2.56 -11.82
N GLN A 50 0.75 -1.98 -10.64
CA GLN A 50 1.23 -0.60 -10.53
C GLN A 50 2.65 -0.42 -11.10
N LYS A 51 3.52 -1.41 -10.88
CA LYS A 51 4.88 -1.42 -11.44
C LYS A 51 4.88 -1.65 -12.94
N GLU A 52 4.06 -2.56 -13.47
CA GLU A 52 3.86 -2.78 -14.90
C GLU A 52 3.41 -1.47 -15.58
N LYS A 53 2.44 -0.78 -14.99
CA LYS A 53 1.96 0.52 -15.51
C LYS A 53 3.08 1.57 -15.55
N SER A 54 3.94 1.59 -14.53
CA SER A 54 5.09 2.49 -14.44
C SER A 54 6.22 2.10 -15.41
N ALA A 55 6.44 0.80 -15.63
CA ALA A 55 7.44 0.27 -16.56
C ALA A 55 7.05 0.51 -18.03
N LYS A 56 5.74 0.48 -18.35
CA LYS A 56 5.21 0.84 -19.67
C LYS A 56 5.30 2.34 -19.98
N ASN A 57 5.27 3.19 -18.95
CA ASN A 57 5.41 4.65 -19.07
C ASN A 57 6.53 5.17 -18.17
N PRO A 58 7.80 4.84 -18.46
CA PRO A 58 8.90 5.24 -17.60
C PRO A 58 9.15 6.75 -17.73
N PRO A 59 9.44 7.46 -16.62
CA PRO A 59 9.83 8.87 -16.67
C PRO A 59 11.05 9.07 -17.58
N ILE A 60 11.12 10.21 -18.27
CA ILE A 60 12.07 10.48 -19.37
C ILE A 60 13.53 10.19 -18.95
N PHE A 61 13.92 10.50 -17.72
CA PHE A 61 15.26 10.21 -17.19
C PHE A 61 15.59 8.71 -17.11
N ARG A 62 14.60 7.84 -16.89
CA ARG A 62 14.79 6.38 -16.79
C ARG A 62 14.93 5.70 -18.16
N LYS A 63 14.45 6.34 -19.23
CA LYS A 63 14.60 5.87 -20.63
C LYS A 63 16.03 5.98 -21.16
N VAL A 64 16.85 6.86 -20.56
CA VAL A 64 18.19 7.21 -21.09
C VAL A 64 19.31 6.38 -20.45
N PHE A 65 19.05 5.68 -19.33
CA PHE A 65 20.08 5.04 -18.51
C PHE A 65 19.89 3.54 -18.20
N GLY A 66 18.92 2.80 -18.76
CA GLY A 66 18.73 1.40 -18.32
C GLY A 66 17.84 0.45 -19.13
N SER A 67 17.87 -0.82 -18.69
CA SER A 67 17.31 -2.06 -19.24
C SER A 67 15.76 -2.15 -19.24
N VAL A 68 15.08 -1.11 -19.71
CA VAL A 68 13.61 -0.99 -19.70
C VAL A 68 12.91 -2.16 -20.41
N GLU A 69 13.53 -2.72 -21.44
CA GLU A 69 12.97 -3.84 -22.21
C GLU A 69 12.86 -5.14 -21.39
N GLN A 70 13.92 -5.50 -20.65
CA GLN A 70 13.93 -6.69 -19.81
C GLN A 70 12.91 -6.57 -18.65
N GLU A 71 12.85 -5.40 -18.01
CA GLU A 71 11.89 -5.15 -16.93
C GLU A 71 10.43 -5.23 -17.44
N ALA A 72 10.17 -4.76 -18.66
CA ALA A 72 8.86 -4.86 -19.29
C ALA A 72 8.46 -6.32 -19.61
N LEU A 73 9.41 -7.13 -20.10
CA LEU A 73 9.19 -8.56 -20.36
C LEU A 73 8.92 -9.32 -19.05
N GLU A 74 9.69 -9.05 -18.00
CA GLU A 74 9.48 -9.63 -16.66
C GLU A 74 8.12 -9.23 -16.09
N ALA A 75 7.71 -7.97 -16.25
CA ALA A 75 6.39 -7.48 -15.83
C ALA A 75 5.26 -8.22 -16.56
N PHE A 76 5.42 -8.44 -17.87
CA PHE A 76 4.44 -9.16 -18.68
C PHE A 76 4.32 -10.63 -18.26
N ALA A 77 5.44 -11.33 -18.07
CA ALA A 77 5.44 -12.72 -17.61
C ALA A 77 4.82 -12.85 -16.21
N ALA A 78 5.17 -11.94 -15.29
CA ALA A 78 4.58 -11.88 -13.96
C ALA A 78 3.08 -11.68 -14.03
N LYS A 79 2.59 -10.75 -14.86
CA LYS A 79 1.16 -10.52 -15.07
C LYS A 79 0.43 -11.77 -15.53
N LYS A 80 0.96 -12.47 -16.54
CA LYS A 80 0.34 -13.70 -17.05
C LYS A 80 0.22 -14.77 -15.97
N LYS A 81 1.27 -14.95 -15.16
CA LYS A 81 1.24 -15.86 -14.01
C LYS A 81 0.22 -15.44 -12.95
N LEU A 82 0.04 -14.14 -12.70
CA LEU A 82 -0.98 -13.66 -11.77
C LEU A 82 -2.40 -13.83 -12.31
N GLU A 83 -2.61 -13.65 -13.63
CA GLU A 83 -3.88 -13.92 -14.30
C GLU A 83 -4.29 -15.39 -14.13
N GLU A 84 -3.35 -16.31 -14.29
CA GLU A 84 -3.55 -17.75 -14.03
C GLU A 84 -3.94 -18.02 -12.57
N GLN A 85 -3.19 -17.46 -11.61
CA GLN A 85 -3.50 -17.58 -10.18
C GLN A 85 -4.90 -17.03 -9.84
N ARG A 86 -5.25 -15.88 -10.43
CA ARG A 86 -6.56 -15.25 -10.24
C ARG A 86 -7.68 -16.13 -10.77
N TYR A 87 -7.50 -16.72 -11.96
CA TYR A 87 -8.45 -17.62 -12.56
C TYR A 87 -8.68 -18.86 -11.68
N GLU A 88 -7.59 -19.44 -11.17
CA GLU A 88 -7.66 -20.61 -10.28
C GLU A 88 -8.37 -20.26 -8.96
N LEU A 89 -8.01 -19.15 -8.30
CA LEU A 89 -8.69 -18.69 -7.09
C LEU A 89 -10.18 -18.40 -7.31
N LYS A 90 -10.52 -17.71 -8.41
CA LYS A 90 -11.90 -17.47 -8.79
C LYS A 90 -12.67 -18.77 -8.90
N THR A 91 -12.11 -19.76 -9.59
CA THR A 91 -12.74 -21.08 -9.76
C THR A 91 -12.97 -21.75 -8.42
N PHE A 92 -11.98 -21.78 -7.52
CA PHE A 92 -12.14 -22.37 -6.18
C PHE A 92 -13.21 -21.65 -5.34
N ILE A 93 -13.21 -20.33 -5.35
CA ILE A 93 -14.17 -19.53 -4.57
C ILE A 93 -15.59 -19.70 -5.14
N GLN A 94 -15.75 -19.69 -6.45
CA GLN A 94 -17.06 -19.88 -7.08
C GLN A 94 -17.61 -21.28 -6.88
N PHE A 95 -16.74 -22.30 -6.86
CA PHE A 95 -17.13 -23.68 -6.58
C PHE A 95 -17.55 -23.89 -5.12
N SER A 96 -16.86 -23.26 -4.18
CA SER A 96 -17.10 -23.44 -2.74
C SER A 96 -18.21 -22.54 -2.17
N HIS A 97 -18.30 -21.28 -2.60
CA HIS A 97 -19.18 -20.26 -2.01
C HIS A 97 -20.22 -19.70 -3.00
N GLY A 98 -20.26 -20.25 -4.22
CA GLY A 98 -21.22 -19.86 -5.26
C GLY A 98 -20.68 -18.79 -6.22
N HIS A 99 -21.33 -18.67 -7.38
CA HIS A 99 -20.82 -17.89 -8.52
C HIS A 99 -20.58 -16.40 -8.22
N LYS A 100 -21.33 -15.80 -7.29
CA LYS A 100 -21.22 -14.38 -6.93
C LYS A 100 -20.14 -14.07 -5.88
N ALA A 101 -19.66 -15.09 -5.15
CA ALA A 101 -18.74 -14.89 -4.04
C ALA A 101 -17.43 -14.20 -4.45
N TRP A 102 -16.95 -14.48 -5.66
CA TRP A 102 -15.78 -13.80 -6.21
C TRP A 102 -16.01 -12.30 -6.43
N ASP A 103 -17.16 -11.92 -6.98
CA ASP A 103 -17.44 -10.52 -7.28
C ASP A 103 -17.67 -9.72 -5.99
N GLU A 104 -18.32 -10.33 -5.00
CA GLU A 104 -18.49 -9.77 -3.66
C GLU A 104 -17.15 -9.58 -2.95
N LEU A 105 -16.24 -10.55 -3.05
CA LEU A 105 -14.89 -10.46 -2.53
C LEU A 105 -14.12 -9.29 -3.15
N ILE A 106 -14.12 -9.16 -4.48
CA ILE A 106 -13.44 -8.07 -5.19
C ILE A 106 -14.05 -6.71 -4.80
N ALA A 107 -15.38 -6.63 -4.68
CA ALA A 107 -16.05 -5.42 -4.23
C ALA A 107 -15.66 -5.04 -2.80
N MET A 108 -15.56 -6.02 -1.89
CA MET A 108 -15.13 -5.81 -0.51
C MET A 108 -13.68 -5.34 -0.44
N GLU A 109 -12.76 -5.99 -1.16
CA GLU A 109 -11.36 -5.55 -1.22
C GLU A 109 -11.24 -4.12 -1.77
N GLY A 110 -12.02 -3.78 -2.80
CA GLY A 110 -12.10 -2.42 -3.32
C GLY A 110 -12.51 -1.38 -2.26
N LYS A 111 -13.47 -1.72 -1.39
CA LYS A 111 -13.87 -0.88 -0.25
C LYS A 111 -12.75 -0.77 0.79
N ILE A 112 -12.09 -1.88 1.15
CA ILE A 112 -10.98 -1.91 2.11
C ILE A 112 -9.81 -1.04 1.62
N ARG A 113 -9.49 -1.08 0.32
CA ARG A 113 -8.44 -0.24 -0.27
C ARG A 113 -8.76 1.25 -0.15
N LYS A 114 -9.99 1.64 -0.46
CA LYS A 114 -10.44 3.04 -0.30
C LYS A 114 -10.40 3.47 1.18
N ALA A 115 -10.91 2.64 2.08
CA ALA A 115 -10.89 2.92 3.51
C ALA A 115 -9.45 3.08 4.04
N ARG A 116 -8.49 2.25 3.59
CA ARG A 116 -7.06 2.39 3.92
C ARG A 116 -6.47 3.70 3.42
N GLN A 117 -6.78 4.10 2.18
CA GLN A 117 -6.33 5.38 1.63
C GLN A 117 -6.88 6.56 2.44
N GLU A 118 -8.16 6.54 2.78
CA GLU A 118 -8.78 7.57 3.62
C GLU A 118 -8.19 7.61 5.03
N GLN A 119 -7.90 6.46 5.65
CA GLN A 119 -7.24 6.39 6.95
C GLN A 119 -5.84 6.99 6.92
N LEU A 120 -5.06 6.69 5.88
CA LEU A 120 -3.73 7.26 5.70
C LEU A 120 -3.81 8.78 5.50
N TYR A 121 -4.77 9.24 4.68
CA TYR A 121 -5.03 10.66 4.48
C TYR A 121 -5.40 11.37 5.79
N ARG A 122 -6.34 10.80 6.57
CA ARG A 122 -6.69 11.33 7.90
C ARG A 122 -5.51 11.35 8.87
N GLN A 123 -4.64 10.33 8.85
CA GLN A 123 -3.43 10.31 9.68
C GLN A 123 -2.43 11.39 9.27
N GLN A 124 -2.29 11.65 7.96
CA GLN A 124 -1.45 12.75 7.46
C GLN A 124 -2.01 14.10 7.91
N GLU A 125 -3.32 14.30 7.75
CA GLU A 125 -4.01 15.53 8.17
C GLU A 125 -3.86 15.77 9.69
N ILE A 126 -3.97 14.72 10.52
CA ILE A 126 -3.73 14.83 11.97
C ILE A 126 -2.28 15.20 12.26
N LYS A 127 -1.30 14.60 11.56
CA LYS A 127 0.12 14.95 11.72
C LYS A 127 0.39 16.39 11.31
N GLU A 128 -0.15 16.83 10.18
CA GLU A 128 -0.04 18.21 9.70
C GLU A 128 -0.64 19.19 10.71
N ARG A 129 -1.85 18.93 11.21
CA ARG A 129 -2.50 19.75 12.24
C ARG A 129 -1.73 19.78 13.57
N ILE A 130 -1.14 18.66 13.99
CA ILE A 130 -0.31 18.61 15.20
C ILE A 130 0.98 19.43 14.99
N ILE A 131 1.64 19.29 13.84
CA ILE A 131 2.86 20.05 13.51
C ILE A 131 2.53 21.55 13.45
N GLU A 132 1.46 21.94 12.76
CA GLU A 132 0.99 23.32 12.69
C GLU A 132 0.66 23.87 14.08
N GLY A 133 -0.04 23.10 14.92
CA GLY A 133 -0.35 23.46 16.30
C GLY A 133 0.91 23.66 17.16
N ILE A 134 1.92 22.80 17.01
CA ILE A 134 3.21 22.92 17.71
C ILE A 134 3.94 24.20 17.26
N PHE A 135 3.95 24.50 15.96
CA PHE A 135 4.57 25.73 15.44
C PHE A 135 3.89 27.00 15.97
N ILE A 136 2.56 27.04 15.99
CA ILE A 136 1.80 28.18 16.53
C ILE A 136 2.07 28.34 18.03
N PHE A 137 2.08 27.25 18.78
CA PHE A 137 2.38 27.27 20.22
C PHE A 137 3.77 27.86 20.51
N LEU A 138 4.81 27.40 19.80
CA LEU A 138 6.18 27.92 19.95
C LEU A 138 6.29 29.41 19.60
N LEU A 139 5.58 29.86 18.56
CA LEU A 139 5.56 31.25 18.15
C LEU A 139 4.93 32.14 19.24
N VAL A 140 3.80 31.72 19.81
CA VAL A 140 3.12 32.43 20.91
C VAL A 140 3.99 32.47 22.17
N CYS A 141 4.61 31.36 22.55
CA CYS A 141 5.55 31.31 23.68
C CYS A 141 6.74 32.24 23.49
N THR A 142 7.25 32.37 22.26
CA THR A 142 8.35 33.27 21.94
C THR A 142 7.92 34.73 22.11
N ILE A 143 6.75 35.13 21.59
CA ILE A 143 6.24 36.50 21.73
C ILE A 143 5.98 36.86 23.20
N ILE A 144 5.34 35.96 23.95
CA ILE A 144 5.07 36.19 25.38
C ILE A 144 6.38 36.26 26.16
N GLY A 145 7.32 35.34 25.90
CA GLY A 145 8.64 35.31 26.55
C GLY A 145 9.45 36.58 26.30
N PHE A 146 9.47 37.09 25.07
CA PHE A 146 10.11 38.37 24.74
C PHE A 146 9.40 39.56 25.41
N GLY A 147 8.07 39.57 25.43
CA GLY A 147 7.30 40.61 26.12
C GLY A 147 7.58 40.65 27.63
N TRP A 148 7.64 39.48 28.26
CA TRP A 148 8.00 39.34 29.68
C TRP A 148 9.43 39.80 29.97
N LEU A 149 10.37 39.44 29.09
CA LEU A 149 11.78 39.83 29.22
C LEU A 149 11.97 41.34 29.12
N ILE A 150 11.26 42.00 28.19
CA ILE A 150 11.28 43.47 28.07
C ILE A 150 10.68 44.14 29.31
N TRP A 151 9.55 43.63 29.81
CA TRP A 151 8.92 44.14 31.03
C TRP A 151 9.83 43.99 32.25
N TYR A 152 10.46 42.82 32.41
CA TYR A 152 11.40 42.54 33.51
C TYR A 152 12.62 43.46 33.47
N LEU A 153 13.22 43.66 32.29
CA LEU A 153 14.35 44.59 32.13
C LEU A 153 13.98 46.03 32.48
N LYS A 154 12.76 46.47 32.12
CA LYS A 154 12.26 47.80 32.50
C LYS A 154 12.06 47.95 34.01
N SER A 155 11.55 46.92 34.67
CA SER A 155 11.30 46.93 36.13
C SER A 155 12.56 46.98 37.00
N ILE A 156 13.73 46.67 36.43
CA ILE A 156 15.03 46.75 37.13
C ILE A 156 15.64 48.17 37.04
N GLN A 157 15.20 48.99 36.07
CA GLN A 157 15.71 50.34 35.86
C GLN A 157 14.89 51.44 36.55
N GLU A 158 13.69 51.13 37.04
CA GLU A 158 12.87 51.97 37.94
C GLU A 158 13.18 51.67 39.41
#